data_AF-I4GR54-F1
#
_entry.id   AF-I4GR54-F1
#
_cell.length_a   1.000
_cell.length_b   1.000
_cell.length_c   1.000
_cell.angle_alpha   90.00
_cell.angle_beta   90.00
_cell.angle_gamma   90.00
#
_symmetry.space_group_name_H-M   'P 1'
#
loop_
_entity.id
_entity.type
_entity.pdbx_description
1 polymer ?
#
loop_
_entity_poly.entity_id
_entity_poly.type
_entity_poly.pdbx_seq_one_letter_code
_entity_poly.pdbx_strand_id
1 'polypeptide(L)'
;MQWHQDIQTYLNDNNYQLVLQFYEQLIETNSLVIEDYFYLGLAYLLQDREEDAQATWLLVLSQAAESELSGWIETLTQILDAEATRQENSQRLETSYLIRWQLQNLNPSFLNNLLHLMELEIQFQNFAMEKCHDWCVFELLENTATAAINLDLLL
;
A
#
# COMPACT_ATOMS: atom_id res chain seq x y z
N MET A 1 -7.52 -10.47 4.34
CA MET A 1 -7.81 -9.40 3.37
C MET A 1 -8.18 -10.04 2.05
N GLN A 2 -9.15 -9.51 1.31
CA GLN A 2 -9.57 -10.14 0.06
C GLN A 2 -10.03 -9.08 -0.93
N TRP A 3 -9.25 -8.90 -1.99
CA TRP A 3 -9.75 -8.42 -3.27
C TRP A 3 -11.08 -9.12 -3.59
N HIS A 4 -11.97 -8.46 -4.34
CA HIS A 4 -13.24 -9.06 -4.76
C HIS A 4 -13.02 -10.48 -5.29
N GLN A 5 -13.88 -11.43 -4.89
CA GLN A 5 -13.68 -12.83 -5.25
C GLN A 5 -13.71 -13.04 -6.77
N ASP A 6 -14.47 -12.19 -7.47
CA ASP A 6 -14.66 -12.23 -8.92
C ASP A 6 -13.40 -11.90 -9.73
N ILE A 7 -12.38 -11.29 -9.11
CA ILE A 7 -11.11 -10.91 -9.77
C ILE A 7 -9.92 -11.75 -9.32
N GLN A 8 -10.12 -12.74 -8.44
CA GLN A 8 -9.02 -13.59 -7.92
C GLN A 8 -8.25 -14.29 -9.04
N THR A 9 -8.94 -14.77 -10.08
CA THR A 9 -8.30 -15.37 -11.25
C THR A 9 -7.43 -14.35 -11.98
N TYR A 10 -7.92 -13.12 -12.19
CA TYR A 10 -7.16 -12.07 -12.86
C TYR A 10 -5.94 -11.64 -12.08
N LEU A 11 -6.02 -11.59 -10.74
CA LEU A 11 -4.88 -11.28 -9.88
C LEU A 11 -3.80 -12.38 -9.92
N ASN A 12 -4.20 -13.65 -9.88
CA ASN A 12 -3.28 -14.78 -9.99
C ASN A 12 -2.58 -14.81 -11.36
N ASP A 13 -3.30 -14.46 -12.41
CA ASP A 13 -2.77 -14.38 -13.77
C ASP A 13 -2.00 -13.07 -14.04
N ASN A 14 -1.89 -12.18 -13.04
CA ASN A 14 -1.32 -10.82 -13.17
C ASN A 14 -1.98 -9.98 -14.27
N ASN A 15 -3.24 -10.27 -14.60
CA ASN A 15 -4.02 -9.52 -15.59
C ASN A 15 -4.62 -8.27 -14.93
N TYR A 16 -3.76 -7.32 -14.58
CA TYR A 16 -4.16 -6.08 -13.91
C TYR A 16 -5.05 -5.19 -14.78
N GLN A 17 -5.02 -5.36 -16.11
CA GLN A 17 -5.95 -4.70 -17.01
C GLN A 17 -7.41 -5.10 -16.73
N LEU A 18 -7.68 -6.39 -16.55
CA LEU A 18 -9.03 -6.86 -16.21
C LEU A 18 -9.43 -6.49 -14.78
N VAL A 19 -8.47 -6.46 -13.85
CA VAL A 19 -8.71 -5.96 -12.47
C VAL A 19 -9.13 -4.49 -12.51
N LEU A 20 -8.43 -3.67 -13.29
CA LEU A 20 -8.76 -2.26 -13.43
C LEU A 20 -10.15 -2.06 -14.05
N GLN A 21 -10.44 -2.74 -15.16
CA GLN A 21 -11.75 -2.64 -15.83
C GLN A 21 -12.90 -3.02 -14.89
N PHE A 22 -12.70 -4.03 -14.04
CA PHE A 22 -13.69 -4.42 -13.04
C PHE A 22 -14.00 -3.29 -12.06
N TYR A 23 -12.97 -2.65 -11.48
CA TYR A 23 -13.18 -1.55 -10.52
C TYR A 23 -13.70 -0.27 -11.17
N GLU A 24 -13.25 0.06 -12.39
CA GLU A 24 -13.79 1.17 -13.18
C GLU A 24 -15.30 0.98 -13.39
N GLN A 25 -15.71 -0.20 -13.86
CA GLN A 25 -17.13 -0.51 -14.07
C GLN A 25 -17.92 -0.46 -12.76
N LEU A 26 -17.35 -0.96 -11.66
CA LEU A 26 -18.00 -0.99 -10.36
C LEU A 26 -18.27 0.43 -9.84
N ILE A 27 -17.32 1.35 -10.02
CA ILE A 27 -17.46 2.76 -9.67
C ILE A 27 -18.43 3.49 -10.60
N GLU A 28 -18.40 3.21 -11.92
CA GLU A 28 -19.39 3.74 -12.88
C GLU A 28 -20.83 3.31 -12.51
N THR A 29 -21.01 2.15 -11.90
CA THR A 29 -22.31 1.69 -11.38
C THR A 29 -22.70 2.28 -10.02
N ASN A 30 -22.04 3.37 -9.60
CA ASN A 30 -22.33 4.14 -8.39
C ASN A 30 -22.03 3.38 -7.09
N SER A 31 -20.87 2.71 -7.00
CA SER A 31 -20.44 2.14 -5.71
C SER A 31 -20.27 3.23 -4.65
N LEU A 32 -20.87 2.96 -3.49
CA LEU A 32 -20.80 3.78 -2.28
C LEU A 32 -19.79 3.21 -1.27
N VAL A 33 -19.07 2.14 -1.64
CA VAL A 33 -18.11 1.46 -0.79
C VAL A 33 -16.74 2.08 -1.03
N ILE A 34 -16.14 2.60 0.04
CA ILE A 34 -14.89 3.37 -0.04
C ILE A 34 -13.72 2.50 -0.50
N GLU A 35 -13.71 1.24 -0.07
CA GLU A 35 -12.67 0.27 -0.39
C GLU A 35 -12.59 0.00 -1.89
N ASP A 36 -13.69 0.10 -2.64
CA ASP A 36 -13.68 -0.09 -4.09
C ASP A 36 -12.83 0.97 -4.79
N TYR A 37 -12.81 2.21 -4.29
CA TYR A 37 -11.93 3.26 -4.79
C TYR A 37 -10.47 3.04 -4.39
N PHE A 38 -10.23 2.51 -3.18
CA PHE A 38 -8.87 2.14 -2.76
C PHE A 38 -8.29 1.06 -3.65
N TYR A 39 -9.07 0.02 -3.95
CA TYR A 39 -8.68 -1.03 -4.88
C TYR A 39 -8.58 -0.55 -6.33
N LEU A 40 -9.40 0.41 -6.76
CA LEU A 40 -9.21 1.07 -8.06
C LEU A 40 -7.83 1.75 -8.14
N GLY A 41 -7.48 2.55 -7.14
CA GLY A 41 -6.17 3.20 -7.09
C GLY A 41 -5.03 2.18 -7.07
N LEU A 42 -5.19 1.08 -6.33
CA LEU A 42 -4.21 -0.02 -6.33
C LEU A 42 -4.11 -0.70 -7.70
N ALA A 43 -5.22 -0.89 -8.41
CA ALA A 43 -5.22 -1.46 -9.76
C ALA A 43 -4.53 -0.55 -10.77
N TYR A 44 -4.66 0.78 -10.64
CA TYR A 44 -3.85 1.74 -11.41
C TYR A 44 -2.36 1.60 -11.10
N LEU A 45 -2.00 1.54 -9.81
CA LEU A 45 -0.60 1.42 -9.40
C LEU A 45 0.05 0.14 -9.94
N LEU A 46 -0.67 -0.98 -9.94
CA LEU A 46 -0.22 -2.26 -10.48
C LEU A 46 -0.05 -2.28 -12.02
N GLN A 47 -0.56 -1.26 -12.70
CA GLN A 47 -0.35 -1.00 -14.14
C GLN A 47 0.61 0.17 -14.41
N ASP A 48 1.47 0.50 -13.43
CA ASP A 48 2.45 1.60 -13.52
C ASP A 48 1.80 2.98 -13.76
N ARG A 49 0.50 3.13 -13.41
CA ARG A 49 -0.25 4.39 -13.50
C ARG A 49 -0.30 5.07 -12.12
N GLU A 50 0.87 5.44 -11.60
CA GLU A 50 1.03 6.02 -10.26
C GLU A 50 0.21 7.31 -10.07
N GLU A 51 0.23 8.21 -11.06
CA GLU A 51 -0.51 9.48 -10.98
C GLU A 51 -2.03 9.25 -10.84
N ASP A 52 -2.58 8.27 -11.56
CA ASP A 52 -4.00 7.92 -11.49
C ASP A 52 -4.35 7.27 -10.14
N ALA A 53 -3.45 6.45 -9.59
CA ALA A 53 -3.60 5.85 -8.27
C ALA A 53 -3.69 6.93 -7.18
N GLN A 54 -2.71 7.85 -7.16
CA GLN A 54 -2.67 8.96 -6.22
C GLN A 54 -3.86 9.89 -6.36
N ALA A 55 -4.25 10.22 -7.60
CA ALA A 55 -5.43 11.05 -7.85
C ALA A 55 -6.71 10.40 -7.33
N THR A 56 -6.86 9.09 -7.52
CA THR A 56 -8.01 8.32 -7.03
C THR A 56 -8.10 8.37 -5.50
N TRP A 57 -6.99 8.07 -4.80
CA TRP A 57 -6.98 8.10 -3.34
C TRP A 57 -7.16 9.50 -2.77
N LEU A 58 -6.50 10.50 -3.37
CA LEU A 58 -6.62 11.90 -2.93
C LEU A 58 -8.05 12.40 -3.06
N LEU A 59 -8.70 12.13 -4.19
CA LEU A 59 -10.09 12.53 -4.43
C LEU A 59 -11.00 12.00 -3.32
N VAL A 60 -10.83 10.73 -2.97
CA VAL A 60 -11.67 10.02 -2.01
C VAL A 60 -11.38 10.48 -0.58
N LEU A 61 -10.11 10.53 -0.17
CA LEU A 61 -9.71 10.98 1.17
C LEU A 61 -10.06 12.46 1.41
N SER A 62 -10.06 13.30 0.35
CA SER A 62 -10.45 14.71 0.47
C SER A 62 -11.94 14.93 0.81
N GLN A 63 -12.77 13.91 0.60
CA GLN A 63 -14.20 13.94 0.89
C GLN A 63 -14.53 13.38 2.28
N ALA A 64 -13.55 12.78 2.97
CA ALA A 64 -13.74 12.22 4.29
C ALA A 64 -14.12 13.30 5.31
N ALA A 65 -15.07 13.00 6.19
CA ALA A 65 -15.20 13.80 7.40
C ALA A 65 -13.94 13.64 8.27
N GLU A 66 -13.61 14.66 9.06
CA GLU A 66 -12.43 14.63 9.94
C GLU A 66 -12.45 13.41 10.90
N SER A 67 -13.64 12.98 11.33
CA SER A 67 -13.83 11.79 12.17
C SER A 67 -13.59 10.46 11.45
N GLU A 68 -13.66 10.43 10.12
CA GLU A 68 -13.55 9.22 9.29
C GLU A 68 -12.17 9.09 8.64
N LEU A 69 -11.50 10.22 8.39
CA LEU A 69 -10.22 10.28 7.67
C LEU A 69 -9.17 9.32 8.24
N SER A 70 -8.96 9.32 9.56
CA SER A 70 -7.99 8.43 10.19
C SER A 70 -8.32 6.95 9.99
N GLY A 71 -9.61 6.59 10.02
CA GLY A 71 -10.06 5.22 9.76
C GLY A 71 -9.84 4.82 8.31
N TRP A 72 -10.08 5.74 7.36
CA TRP A 72 -9.87 5.50 5.93
C TRP A 72 -8.40 5.38 5.56
N ILE A 73 -7.53 6.21 6.16
CA ILE A 73 -6.07 6.09 6.02
C ILE A 73 -5.60 4.73 6.54
N GLU A 74 -6.12 4.28 7.69
CA GLU A 74 -5.79 2.96 8.25
C GLU A 74 -6.26 1.83 7.32
N THR A 75 -7.48 1.91 6.79
CA THR A 75 -7.99 0.92 5.83
C THR A 75 -7.13 0.86 4.57
N LEU A 76 -6.77 2.00 3.98
CA LEU A 76 -5.89 2.05 2.82
C LEU A 76 -4.48 1.55 3.15
N THR A 77 -3.96 1.87 4.34
CA THR A 77 -2.66 1.37 4.85
C THR A 77 -2.64 -0.15 4.84
N GLN A 78 -3.67 -0.78 5.42
CA GLN A 78 -3.80 -2.23 5.45
C GLN A 78 -3.95 -2.84 4.06
N ILE A 79 -4.64 -2.15 3.15
CA ILE A 79 -4.79 -2.59 1.76
C ILE A 79 -3.43 -2.63 1.04
N LEU A 80 -2.66 -1.55 1.13
CA LEU A 80 -1.37 -1.43 0.46
C LEU A 80 -0.33 -2.37 1.07
N ASP A 81 -0.27 -2.48 2.40
CA ASP A 81 0.71 -3.33 3.08
C ASP A 81 0.54 -4.82 2.72
N ALA A 82 -0.70 -5.28 2.70
CA ALA A 82 -1.01 -6.65 2.33
C ALA A 82 -0.74 -6.94 0.84
N GLU A 83 -0.99 -5.98 -0.06
CA GLU A 83 -0.64 -6.16 -1.47
C GLU A 83 0.87 -6.12 -1.68
N ALA A 84 1.60 -5.21 -1.04
CA ALA A 84 3.06 -5.18 -1.07
C ALA A 84 3.65 -6.55 -0.64
N THR A 85 3.16 -7.07 0.49
CA THR A 85 3.54 -8.40 0.99
C THR A 85 3.20 -9.52 -0.02
N ARG A 86 2.06 -9.44 -0.71
CA ARG A 86 1.72 -10.40 -1.79
C ARG A 86 2.72 -10.34 -2.95
N GLN A 87 3.15 -9.14 -3.34
CA GLN A 87 4.11 -8.94 -4.42
C GLN A 87 5.50 -9.46 -4.03
N GLU A 88 5.94 -9.26 -2.79
CA GLU A 88 7.17 -9.87 -2.23
C GLU A 88 7.16 -11.39 -2.29
N ASN A 89 6.08 -12.00 -1.80
CA ASN A 89 5.90 -13.46 -1.86
C ASN A 89 5.91 -13.99 -3.31
N SER A 90 5.54 -13.14 -4.27
CA SER A 90 5.55 -13.44 -5.70
C SER A 90 6.86 -13.05 -6.40
N GLN A 91 7.89 -12.64 -5.65
CA GLN A 91 9.20 -12.19 -6.15
C GLN A 91 9.14 -10.96 -7.07
N ARG A 92 8.08 -10.15 -6.96
CA ARG A 92 7.90 -8.88 -7.70
C ARG A 92 8.33 -7.71 -6.81
N LEU A 93 9.64 -7.68 -6.50
CA LEU A 93 10.20 -6.79 -5.50
C LEU A 93 10.07 -5.32 -5.88
N GLU A 94 10.21 -4.96 -7.15
CA GLU A 94 10.06 -3.58 -7.63
C GLU A 94 8.62 -3.09 -7.47
N THR A 95 7.64 -3.96 -7.74
CA THR A 95 6.22 -3.65 -7.53
C THR A 95 5.91 -3.50 -6.04
N SER A 96 6.45 -4.38 -5.18
CA SER A 96 6.32 -4.20 -3.74
C SER A 96 6.91 -2.87 -3.29
N TYR A 97 8.14 -2.55 -3.72
CA TYR A 97 8.81 -1.31 -3.38
C TYR A 97 7.98 -0.08 -3.75
N LEU A 98 7.40 -0.06 -4.96
CA LEU A 98 6.51 1.01 -5.39
C LEU A 98 5.30 1.17 -4.45
N ILE A 99 4.63 0.07 -4.10
CA ILE A 99 3.48 0.09 -3.18
C ILE A 99 3.89 0.60 -1.79
N ARG A 100 5.02 0.12 -1.27
CA ARG A 100 5.55 0.55 0.03
C ARG A 100 5.97 2.00 0.06
N TRP A 101 6.47 2.51 -1.07
CA TRP A 101 6.76 3.93 -1.23
C TRP A 101 5.48 4.78 -1.15
N GLN A 102 4.41 4.36 -1.83
CA GLN A 102 3.10 5.02 -1.69
C GLN A 102 2.57 4.95 -0.26
N LEU A 103 2.74 3.80 0.39
CA LEU A 103 2.34 3.61 1.79
C LEU A 103 3.11 4.54 2.73
N GLN A 104 4.40 4.78 2.47
CA GLN A 104 5.20 5.72 3.26
C GLN A 104 4.72 7.17 3.10
N ASN A 105 4.30 7.58 1.91
CA ASN A 105 3.72 8.90 1.68
C ASN A 105 2.36 9.07 2.37
N LEU A 106 1.59 7.98 2.47
CA LEU A 106 0.27 7.96 3.09
C LEU A 106 0.34 7.94 4.63
N ASN A 107 1.16 7.06 5.19
CA ASN A 107 1.30 6.85 6.62
C ASN A 107 2.80 6.76 7.01
N PRO A 108 3.48 7.90 7.14
CA PRO A 108 4.93 7.93 7.38
C PRO A 108 5.36 7.30 8.71
N SER A 109 4.44 7.19 9.67
CA SER A 109 4.67 6.59 10.99
C SER A 109 4.51 5.07 11.03
N PHE A 110 4.13 4.43 9.92
CA PHE A 110 3.92 3.00 9.90
C PHE A 110 5.26 2.24 9.87
N LEU A 111 5.76 1.92 11.06
CA LEU A 111 7.09 1.36 11.25
C LEU A 111 7.36 0.07 10.46
N ASN A 112 6.38 -0.85 10.37
CA ASN A 112 6.59 -2.09 9.63
C ASN A 112 6.83 -1.82 8.14
N ASN A 113 6.18 -0.81 7.54
CA ASN A 113 6.46 -0.42 6.17
C ASN A 113 7.87 0.15 5.99
N LEU A 114 8.35 0.94 6.94
CA LEU A 114 9.73 1.44 6.94
C LEU A 114 10.74 0.31 6.99
N LEU A 115 10.52 -0.68 7.86
CA LEU A 115 11.41 -1.83 7.97
C LEU A 115 11.45 -2.64 6.67
N HIS A 116 10.30 -2.85 6.02
CA HIS A 116 10.26 -3.50 4.72
C HIS A 116 10.92 -2.67 3.60
N LEU A 117 10.74 -1.34 3.57
CA LEU A 117 11.46 -0.48 2.63
C LEU A 117 12.97 -0.62 2.81
N MET A 118 13.45 -0.60 4.05
CA MET A 118 14.88 -0.81 4.35
C MET A 118 15.37 -2.16 3.86
N GLU A 119 14.62 -3.24 4.10
CA GLU A 119 14.96 -4.58 3.63
C GLU A 119 15.09 -4.62 2.10
N LEU A 120 14.08 -4.11 1.38
CA LEU A 120 14.09 -4.04 -0.09
C LEU A 120 15.27 -3.22 -0.60
N GLU A 121 15.57 -2.09 0.03
CA GLU A 121 16.70 -1.25 -0.37
C GLU A 121 18.06 -1.90 -0.12
N ILE A 122 18.19 -2.69 0.95
CA ILE A 122 19.38 -3.50 1.22
C ILE A 122 19.53 -4.55 0.10
N GLN A 123 18.45 -5.23 -0.27
CA GLN A 123 18.44 -6.20 -1.36
C GLN A 123 18.80 -5.56 -2.71
N PHE A 124 18.32 -4.35 -2.97
CA PHE A 124 18.65 -3.56 -4.18
C PHE A 124 20.02 -2.87 -4.11
N GLN A 125 20.76 -3.01 -3.02
CA GLN A 125 22.07 -2.38 -2.80
C GLN A 125 22.04 -0.84 -2.91
N ASN A 126 20.91 -0.22 -2.56
CA ASN A 126 20.72 1.23 -2.61
C ASN A 126 20.39 1.84 -1.22
N PHE A 127 20.44 1.03 -0.16
CA PHE A 127 20.18 1.48 1.20
C PHE A 127 21.25 2.47 1.70
N ALA A 128 20.80 3.55 2.33
CA ALA A 128 21.62 4.57 2.93
C ALA A 128 21.20 4.78 4.39
N MET A 129 22.15 4.73 5.32
CA MET A 129 21.90 4.80 6.77
C MET A 129 21.27 6.13 7.19
N GLU A 130 21.52 7.19 6.42
CA GLU A 130 20.91 8.51 6.59
C GLU A 130 19.37 8.43 6.56
N LYS A 131 18.80 7.51 5.77
CA LYS A 131 17.34 7.33 5.67
C LYS A 131 16.69 6.93 6.99
N CYS A 132 17.39 6.23 7.87
CA CYS A 132 16.84 5.91 9.19
C CYS A 132 16.61 7.16 10.05
N HIS A 133 17.40 8.22 9.83
CA HIS A 133 17.16 9.50 10.47
C HIS A 133 16.05 10.27 9.73
N ASP A 134 16.09 10.30 8.39
CA ASP A 134 15.07 11.00 7.59
C ASP A 134 13.66 10.43 7.80
N TRP A 135 13.56 9.13 8.07
CA TRP A 135 12.30 8.43 8.34
C TRP A 135 11.99 8.27 9.84
N CYS A 136 12.79 8.88 10.73
CA CYS A 136 12.61 8.80 12.18
C CYS A 136 12.47 7.36 12.72
N VAL A 137 13.21 6.41 12.14
CA VAL A 137 13.06 4.97 12.44
C VAL A 137 13.37 4.68 13.90
N PHE A 138 14.39 5.35 14.46
CA PHE A 138 14.80 5.14 15.86
C PHE A 138 13.72 5.61 16.84
N GLU A 139 13.17 6.81 16.61
CA GLU A 139 12.09 7.35 17.42
C GLU A 139 10.83 6.47 17.34
N LEU A 140 10.51 5.97 16.14
CA LEU A 140 9.37 5.07 15.97
C LEU A 140 9.59 3.72 16.66
N LEU A 141 10.81 3.17 16.64
CA LEU A 141 11.14 1.94 17.37
C LEU A 141 11.01 2.09 18.89
N GLU A 142 11.42 3.24 19.44
CA GLU A 142 11.32 3.50 20.88
C GLU A 142 9.88 3.68 21.36
N ASN A 143 9.01 4.24 20.50
CA ASN A 143 7.64 4.60 20.85
C ASN A 143 6.59 3.56 20.43
N THR A 144 6.94 2.62 19.55
CA THR A 144 6.03 1.56 19.09
C THR A 144 6.07 0.38 20.05
N ALA A 145 4.89 -0.08 20.49
CA ALA A 145 4.81 -1.28 21.31
C ALA A 145 5.39 -2.48 20.55
N THR A 146 6.27 -3.26 21.19
CA THR A 146 6.95 -4.41 20.56
C THR A 146 5.98 -5.40 19.88
N ALA A 147 4.77 -5.56 20.42
CA ALA A 147 3.74 -6.43 19.85
C ALA A 147 3.17 -5.95 18.50
N ALA A 148 3.37 -4.68 18.14
CA ALA A 148 2.96 -4.10 16.87
C ALA A 148 4.09 -4.11 15.82
N ILE A 149 5.30 -4.52 16.21
CA ILE A 149 6.47 -4.57 15.33
C ILE A 149 6.59 -5.99 14.76
N ASN A 150 6.76 -6.09 13.44
CA ASN A 150 7.14 -7.35 12.81
C ASN A 150 8.63 -7.62 13.10
N LEU A 151 8.89 -8.43 14.14
CA LEU A 151 10.26 -8.73 14.60
C LEU A 151 11.08 -9.53 13.59
N ASP A 152 10.43 -10.24 12.65
CA ASP A 152 11.13 -11.00 11.62
C ASP A 152 11.92 -10.06 10.68
N LEU A 153 11.54 -8.78 10.58
CA LEU A 153 12.24 -7.76 9.79
C LEU A 153 13.47 -7.18 10.48
N LEU A 154 13.74 -7.58 11.73
CA LEU A 154 14.88 -7.11 12.53
C LEU A 154 15.96 -8.19 12.71
N LEU A 155 15.76 -9.38 12.15
CA LEU A 155 16.65 -10.56 12.27
C LEU A 155 17.51 -10.77 11.02
#